data_AF-A0A925WKL5-F1
#
_entry.id   AF-A0A925WKL5-F1
#
_cell.length_a   1.000
_cell.length_b   1.000
_cell.length_c   1.000
_cell.angle_alpha   90.00
_cell.angle_beta   90.00
_cell.angle_gamma   90.00
#
_symmetry.space_group_name_H-M   'P 1'
#
loop_
_entity.id
_entity.type
_entity.pdbx_description
1 polymer ?
#
loop_
_entity_poly.entity_id
_entity_poly.type
_entity_poly.pdbx_seq_one_letter_code
_entity_poly.pdbx_strand_id
1 'polypeptide(L)' 'TYTGADNQLWKFEAVGGNSRIVARHSGKALDVQGASTANGAAVGQFTAGVGANQQWKLSAP' A
#
# COMPACT_ATOMS: atom_id res chain seq x y z
N THR A 1 1.96 5.39 -19.19
CA THR A 1 2.05 4.12 -19.94
C THR A 1 2.47 3.01 -18.99
N TYR A 2 1.86 1.83 -19.12
CA TYR A 2 2.33 0.63 -18.44
C TYR A 2 3.54 0.05 -19.20
N THR A 3 4.69 -0.01 -18.54
CA THR A 3 5.95 -0.50 -19.10
C THR A 3 6.31 -1.90 -18.59
N GLY A 4 5.61 -2.40 -17.57
CA GLY A 4 5.96 -3.66 -16.91
C GLY A 4 7.21 -3.58 -16.03
N ALA A 5 7.83 -2.41 -15.89
CA ALA A 5 8.93 -2.21 -14.96
C ALA A 5 8.43 -2.32 -13.50
N ASP A 6 9.28 -2.82 -12.60
CA ASP A 6 8.91 -3.12 -11.21
C ASP A 6 8.39 -1.92 -10.41
N ASN A 7 8.70 -0.69 -10.84
CA ASN A 7 8.17 0.54 -10.25
C ASN A 7 6.68 0.80 -10.57
N GLN A 8 6.07 -0.04 -11.39
CA GLN A 8 4.64 -0.02 -11.72
C GLN A 8 3.93 -1.32 -11.29
N LEU A 9 4.66 -2.28 -10.73
CA LEU A 9 4.12 -3.56 -10.30
C LEU A 9 3.91 -3.59 -8.79
N TRP A 10 2.80 -4.18 -8.38
CA TRP A 10 2.38 -4.29 -6.99
C TRP A 10 2.09 -5.74 -6.62
N LYS A 11 2.36 -6.10 -5.37
CA LYS A 11 1.98 -7.38 -4.76
C LYS A 11 0.90 -7.10 -3.72
N PHE A 12 -0.08 -8.00 -3.64
CA PHE A 12 -1.13 -7.96 -2.62
C PHE A 12 -0.86 -9.09 -1.62
N GLU A 13 -0.64 -8.74 -0.37
CA GLU A 13 -0.33 -9.66 0.71
C GLU A 13 -1.49 -9.65 1.72
N ALA A 14 -2.04 -10.81 2.06
CA ALA A 14 -3.14 -10.88 3.02
C ALA A 14 -2.64 -10.57 4.45
N VAL A 15 -3.36 -9.69 5.16
CA VAL A 15 -3.08 -9.33 6.56
C VAL A 15 -4.40 -9.15 7.30
N GLY A 16 -4.74 -10.07 8.22
CA GLY A 16 -5.85 -9.89 9.17
C GLY A 16 -7.21 -9.55 8.55
N GLY A 17 -7.56 -10.16 7.41
CA GLY A 17 -8.80 -9.87 6.66
C GLY A 17 -8.71 -8.70 5.67
N ASN A 18 -7.61 -7.95 5.68
CA ASN A 18 -7.28 -6.91 4.72
C ASN A 18 -6.14 -7.35 3.78
N SER A 19 -5.69 -6.42 2.93
CA SER A 19 -4.50 -6.58 2.09
C SER A 19 -3.47 -5.49 2.38
N ARG A 20 -2.20 -5.85 2.39
CA ARG A 20 -1.08 -4.92 2.25
C ARG A 20 -0.69 -4.87 0.78
N ILE A 21 -0.51 -3.66 0.25
CA ILE A 21 -0.17 -3.41 -1.15
C ILE A 21 1.30 -3.01 -1.22
N VAL A 22 2.16 -3.88 -1.76
CA VAL A 22 3.62 -3.73 -1.72
C VAL A 22 4.16 -3.43 -3.11
N ALA A 23 4.93 -2.35 -3.25
CA ALA A 23 5.57 -2.02 -4.51
C ALA A 23 6.72 -3.00 -4.80
N ARG A 24 6.76 -3.60 -5.99
CA ARG A 24 7.78 -4.63 -6.30
C ARG A 24 9.20 -4.08 -6.25
N HIS A 25 9.43 -2.90 -6.82
CA HIS A 25 10.78 -2.33 -6.91
C HIS A 25 11.42 -2.01 -5.55
N SER A 26 10.63 -1.69 -4.52
CA SER A 26 11.15 -1.19 -3.23
C SER A 26 10.88 -2.13 -2.06
N GLY A 27 9.94 -3.06 -2.19
CA GLY A 27 9.45 -3.88 -1.07
C GLY A 27 8.67 -3.09 -0.01
N LYS A 28 8.37 -1.81 -0.25
CA LYS A 28 7.63 -0.95 0.68
C LYS A 28 6.13 -1.03 0.45
N ALA A 29 5.37 -0.84 1.52
CA ALA A 29 3.91 -0.88 1.50
C ALA A 29 3.30 0.50 1.21
N LEU A 30 2.13 0.49 0.56
CA LEU A 30 1.25 1.65 0.46
C LEU A 30 0.81 2.07 1.87
N ASP A 31 1.13 3.29 2.26
CA ASP A 31 1.07 3.79 3.63
C ASP A 31 0.39 5.17 3.68
N VAL A 32 -0.56 5.34 4.59
CA VAL A 32 -1.08 6.68 4.93
C VAL A 32 -0.09 7.37 5.86
N GLN A 33 0.50 8.46 5.38
CA GLN A 33 1.60 9.13 6.07
C GLN A 33 1.21 9.57 7.49
N GLY A 34 2.06 9.19 8.45
CA GLY A 34 1.85 9.51 9.86
C GLY A 34 0.60 8.88 10.48
N ALA A 35 0.00 7.87 9.82
CA ALA A 35 -1.30 7.30 10.19
C ALA A 35 -2.43 8.35 10.33
N SER A 36 -2.36 9.42 9.53
CA SER A 36 -3.34 10.51 9.57
C SER A 36 -4.74 10.03 9.21
N THR A 37 -5.74 10.50 9.97
CA THR A 37 -7.16 10.29 9.69
C THR A 37 -7.81 11.48 8.99
N ALA A 38 -7.02 12.50 8.63
CA ALA A 38 -7.52 13.69 7.96
C ALA A 38 -7.87 13.39 6.49
N ASN A 39 -8.93 14.04 6.00
CA ASN A 39 -9.26 13.99 4.58
C ASN A 39 -8.12 14.57 3.75
N GLY A 40 -7.77 13.91 2.65
CA GLY A 40 -6.64 14.30 1.81
C GLY A 40 -5.27 13.95 2.41
N ALA A 41 -5.21 13.11 3.45
CA ALA A 41 -3.94 12.58 3.94
C ALA A 41 -3.11 11.97 2.80
N ALA A 42 -1.82 12.33 2.78
CA ALA A 42 -0.90 11.84 1.76
C ALA A 42 -0.73 10.32 1.88
N VAL A 43 -0.77 9.64 0.75
CA VAL A 43 -0.47 8.22 0.64
C VAL A 43 0.87 8.05 -0.06
N GLY A 44 1.77 7.30 0.55
CA GLY A 44 3.13 7.08 0.06
C GLY A 44 3.58 5.64 0.21
N GLN A 45 4.90 5.43 0.16
CA GLN A 45 5.52 4.13 0.39
C GLN A 45 6.36 4.18 1.67
N PHE A 46 6.12 3.25 2.60
CA PHE A 46 6.91 3.12 3.82
C PHE A 46 7.29 1.66 4.10
N THR A 47 8.26 1.45 4.98
CA THR A 47 8.67 0.09 5.39
C THR A 47 7.45 -0.71 5.82
N ALA A 48 7.29 -1.90 5.24
CA ALA A 48 6.13 -2.74 5.49
C ALA A 48 6.09 -3.18 6.96
N GLY A 49 4.98 -2.90 7.62
CA GLY A 49 4.70 -3.25 9.01
C GLY A 49 3.30 -3.86 9.15
N VAL A 50 2.78 -3.80 10.38
CA VAL A 50 1.46 -4.35 10.75
C VAL A 50 0.44 -3.27 11.13
N GLY A 51 0.83 -1.99 11.04
CA GLY A 51 -0.03 -0.86 11.36
C GLY A 51 -1.27 -0.79 10.46
N ALA A 52 -2.39 -0.32 11.02
CA ALA A 52 -3.64 -0.18 10.28
C ALA A 52 -3.53 0.78 9.08
N ASN A 53 -2.62 1.76 9.15
CA ASN A 53 -2.33 2.72 8.08
C ASN A 53 -1.68 2.10 6.82
N GLN A 54 -1.40 0.79 6.84
CA GLN A 54 -0.88 0.02 5.70
C GLN A 54 -1.80 -1.14 5.29
N GLN A 55 -3.00 -1.23 5.87
CA GLN A 55 -3.98 -2.27 5.59
C GLN A 55 -5.16 -1.70 4.80
N TRP A 56 -5.40 -2.28 3.64
CA TRP A 56 -6.38 -1.80 2.68
C TRP A 56 -7.45 -2.86 2.43
N LYS A 57 -8.72 -2.44 2.49
CA LYS A 57 -9.82 -3.26 2.01
C LYS A 57 -9.99 -3.00 0.52
N LEU A 58 -9.88 -4.05 -0.28
CA LEU A 58 -10.11 -3.99 -1.72
C LEU A 58 -11.60 -4.18 -1.99
N SER A 59 -12.18 -3.30 -2.80
CA SER A 59 -13.52 -3.46 -3.34
C SER A 59 -13.45 -3.69 -4.84
N ALA A 60 -14.38 -4.47 -5.37
CA ALA A 60 -14.62 -4.49 -6.81
C ALA A 60 -15.07 -3.08 -7.28
N PRO A 61 -14.80 -2.72 -8.55
CA PRO A 61 -15.32 -1.49 -9.14
C PRO A 61 -16.85 -1.47 -9.21
#